data_AF-A0A960FXP2-F1
#
_entry.id   AF-A0A960FXP2-F1
#
_cell.length_a   1.000
_cell.length_b   1.000
_cell.length_c   1.000
_cell.angle_alpha   90.00
_cell.angle_beta   90.00
_cell.angle_gamma   90.00
#
_symmetry.space_group_name_H-M   'P 1'
#
loop_
_entity.id
_entity.type
_entity.pdbx_description
1 polymer ?
#
loop_
_entity_poly.entity_id
_entity_poly.type
_entity_poly.pdbx_seq_one_letter_code
_entity_poly.pdbx_strand_id
1 'polypeptide(L)'
;VDVVVASRMHALIVAFTQGVPVLGLSWQQKVRSLFDLLDRQGQCVSFVDLNMETLHAVINDVRAHPQKFAIDETDRARLQRLNAANRRIMGELSAASR
;
A
#
# COMPACT_ATOMS: atom_id res chain seq x y z
N VAL A 1 -0.70 5.20 -16.65
CA VAL A 1 -1.62 5.02 -15.50
C VAL A 1 -1.20 6.04 -14.46
N ASP A 2 -2.10 6.97 -14.10
CA ASP A 2 -1.76 8.07 -13.18
C ASP A 2 -1.80 7.61 -11.71
N VAL A 3 -2.76 6.75 -11.37
CA VAL A 3 -2.95 6.19 -10.03
C VAL A 3 -3.73 4.88 -10.13
N VAL A 4 -3.45 3.93 -9.24
CA VAL A 4 -4.27 2.73 -9.03
C VAL A 4 -5.10 2.89 -7.77
N VAL A 5 -6.42 2.88 -7.93
CA VAL A 5 -7.36 2.86 -6.81
C VAL A 5 -7.91 1.44 -6.67
N ALA A 6 -7.67 0.78 -5.53
CA ALA A 6 -8.07 -0.62 -5.38
C ALA A 6 -8.42 -1.01 -3.94
N SER A 7 -9.38 -1.93 -3.81
CA SER A 7 -9.75 -2.57 -2.53
C SER A 7 -9.07 -3.93 -2.30
N ARG A 8 -8.38 -4.45 -3.32
CA ARG A 8 -7.67 -5.73 -3.27
C ARG A 8 -6.20 -5.48 -2.97
N MET A 9 -5.75 -5.95 -1.81
CA MET A 9 -4.35 -5.83 -1.35
C MET A 9 -3.31 -6.25 -2.40
N HIS A 10 -3.54 -7.35 -3.12
CA HIS A 10 -2.58 -7.80 -4.15
C HIS A 10 -2.46 -6.84 -5.33
N ALA A 11 -3.55 -6.20 -5.76
CA ALA A 11 -3.49 -5.18 -6.81
C ALA A 11 -2.66 -3.98 -6.35
N LEU A 12 -2.83 -3.57 -5.08
CA LEU A 12 -2.07 -2.49 -4.47
C LEU A 12 -0.58 -2.84 -4.37
N ILE A 13 -0.22 -4.04 -3.91
CA ILE A 13 1.19 -4.47 -3.81
C ILE A 13 1.87 -4.49 -5.18
N VAL A 14 1.20 -5.03 -6.20
CA VAL A 14 1.77 -5.08 -7.55
C VAL A 14 2.00 -3.67 -8.11
N ALA A 15 0.98 -2.81 -8.03
CA ALA A 15 1.10 -1.42 -8.49
C ALA A 15 2.18 -0.65 -7.72
N PHE A 16 2.18 -0.79 -6.39
CA PHE A 16 3.17 -0.15 -5.52
C PHE A 16 4.59 -0.58 -5.93
N THR A 17 4.88 -1.88 -5.98
CA THR A 17 6.23 -2.38 -6.32
C THR A 17 6.70 -2.00 -7.73
N GLN A 18 5.79 -1.65 -8.64
CA GLN A 18 6.10 -1.09 -9.97
C GLN A 18 6.33 0.43 -9.97
N GLY A 19 6.26 1.09 -8.81
CA GLY A 19 6.40 2.53 -8.68
C GLY A 19 5.17 3.32 -9.14
N VAL A 20 4.03 2.64 -9.33
CA VAL A 20 2.77 3.30 -9.69
C VAL A 20 2.11 3.84 -8.42
N PRO A 21 1.66 5.12 -8.39
CA PRO A 21 0.91 5.66 -7.26
C PRO A 21 -0.30 4.79 -6.91
N VAL A 22 -0.53 4.53 -5.63
CA VAL A 22 -1.63 3.70 -5.14
C VAL A 22 -2.51 4.46 -4.13
N LEU A 23 -3.81 4.24 -4.24
CA LEU A 23 -4.81 4.64 -3.26
C LEU A 23 -5.56 3.38 -2.77
N GLY A 24 -5.47 3.12 -1.48
CA GLY A 24 -6.16 2.02 -0.84
C GLY A 24 -7.63 2.33 -0.60
N LEU A 25 -8.52 1.44 -1.02
CA LEU A 25 -9.91 1.41 -0.58
C LEU A 25 -10.08 0.35 0.51
N SER A 26 -10.10 0.80 1.76
CA SER A 26 -10.23 -0.08 2.91
C SER A 26 -11.68 -0.53 3.09
N TRP A 27 -12.02 -1.65 2.44
CA TRP A 27 -13.16 -2.50 2.80
C TRP A 27 -12.78 -3.55 3.86
N GLN A 28 -11.53 -4.02 3.82
CA GLN A 28 -10.98 -5.02 4.75
C GLN A 28 -9.78 -4.43 5.49
N GLN A 29 -9.63 -4.77 6.77
CA GLN A 29 -8.55 -4.28 7.64
C GLN A 29 -7.15 -4.46 7.03
N LYS A 30 -6.94 -5.55 6.27
CA LYS A 30 -5.65 -5.83 5.60
C LYS A 30 -5.18 -4.74 4.65
N VAL A 31 -6.09 -4.00 4.02
CA VAL A 31 -5.72 -2.86 3.16
C VAL A 31 -5.18 -1.74 4.02
N ARG A 32 -5.89 -1.38 5.09
CA ARG A 32 -5.42 -0.37 6.04
C ARG A 32 -4.06 -0.73 6.64
N SER A 33 -3.90 -1.97 7.10
CA SER A 33 -2.63 -2.48 7.64
C SER A 33 -1.46 -2.40 6.66
N LEU A 34 -1.71 -2.56 5.35
CA LEU A 34 -0.68 -2.35 4.33
C LEU A 34 -0.21 -0.88 4.30
N PHE A 35 -1.14 0.08 4.34
CA PHE A 35 -0.78 1.50 4.33
C PHE A 35 -0.18 1.98 5.65
N ASP A 36 -0.58 1.40 6.78
CA ASP A 36 0.08 1.63 8.07
C ASP A 36 1.54 1.16 8.03
N LEU A 37 1.77 -0.03 7.46
CA LEU A 37 3.11 -0.59 7.33
C LEU A 37 4.02 0.25 6.42
N LEU A 38 3.46 0.81 5.35
CA LEU A 38 4.18 1.67 4.42
C LEU A 38 4.33 3.10 4.94
N ASP A 39 3.74 3.43 6.10
CA ASP A 39 3.71 4.80 6.66
C ASP A 39 3.03 5.80 5.70
N ARG A 40 1.94 5.34 5.06
CA ARG A 40 1.19 6.04 4.01
C ARG A 40 -0.31 6.04 4.31
N GLN A 41 -0.70 6.23 5.57
CA GLN A 41 -2.10 6.19 6.03
C GLN A 41 -2.98 7.20 5.28
N GLY A 42 -2.42 8.37 4.91
CA GLY A 42 -3.10 9.37 4.09
C GLY A 42 -3.41 8.93 2.65
N GLN A 43 -2.90 7.76 2.22
CA GLN A 43 -3.16 7.14 0.92
C GLN A 43 -4.13 5.96 1.04
N CYS A 44 -4.89 5.87 2.15
CA CYS A 44 -5.92 4.86 2.36
C CYS A 44 -7.23 5.52 2.79
N VAL A 45 -8.29 5.29 2.01
CA VAL A 45 -9.64 5.80 2.28
C VAL A 45 -10.55 4.64 2.68
N SER A 46 -11.41 4.86 3.67
CA SER A 46 -12.46 3.90 4.02
C SER A 46 -13.46 3.81 2.88
N PHE A 47 -13.96 2.60 2.57
CA PHE A 47 -15.00 2.49 1.54
C PHE A 47 -16.28 3.27 1.89
N VAL A 48 -16.61 3.36 3.18
CA VAL A 48 -17.82 4.06 3.67
C VAL A 48 -17.69 5.58 3.52
N ASP A 49 -16.47 6.09 3.59
CA ASP A 49 -16.18 7.53 3.49
C ASP A 49 -15.84 7.97 2.05
N LEU A 50 -15.84 7.02 1.10
CA LEU A 50 -15.53 7.29 -0.29
C LEU A 50 -16.70 7.98 -0.98
N ASN A 51 -16.43 9.14 -1.56
CA ASN A 51 -17.35 9.89 -2.38
C ASN A 51 -16.60 10.53 -3.57
N MET A 52 -17.34 11.19 -4.48
CA MET A 52 -16.70 11.80 -5.65
C MET A 52 -15.72 12.92 -5.27
N GLU A 53 -16.03 13.71 -4.25
CA GLU A 53 -15.16 14.81 -3.82
C GLU A 53 -13.80 14.31 -3.32
N THR A 54 -13.81 13.31 -2.44
CA THR A 54 -12.60 12.66 -1.91
C THR A 54 -11.79 11.99 -3.02
N LEU A 55 -12.44 11.32 -3.98
CA LEU A 55 -11.76 10.70 -5.11
C LEU A 55 -11.08 11.76 -6.01
N HIS A 56 -11.78 12.84 -6.33
CA HIS A 56 -11.23 13.96 -7.11
C HIS A 56 -10.05 14.62 -6.39
N ALA A 57 -10.16 14.85 -5.08
CA ALA A 57 -9.09 15.43 -4.28
C ALA A 57 -7.82 14.58 -4.34
N VAL A 58 -7.94 13.25 -4.19
CA VAL A 58 -6.76 12.36 -4.25
C VAL A 58 -6.15 12.32 -5.65
N ILE A 59 -6.96 12.21 -6.70
CA ILE A 59 -6.43 12.20 -8.08
C ILE A 59 -5.69 13.50 -8.40
N ASN A 60 -6.24 14.64 -7.97
CA ASN A 60 -5.60 15.94 -8.15
C ASN A 60 -4.30 16.06 -7.34
N ASP A 61 -4.27 15.53 -6.10
CA ASP A 61 -3.06 15.53 -5.27
C ASP A 61 -1.95 14.67 -5.89
N VAL A 62 -2.28 13.49 -6.44
CA VAL A 62 -1.32 12.64 -7.17
C VAL A 62 -0.74 13.35 -8.38
N ARG A 63 -1.57 14.08 -9.13
CA ARG A 63 -1.15 14.84 -10.31
C ARG A 63 -0.29 16.05 -9.96
N ALA A 64 -0.65 16.77 -8.90
CA ALA A 64 0.06 17.96 -8.47
C ALA A 64 1.38 17.63 -7.75
N HIS A 65 1.43 16.49 -7.05
CA HIS A 65 2.56 16.12 -6.19
C HIS A 65 3.02 14.66 -6.44
N PRO A 66 3.40 14.27 -7.66
CA PRO A 66 3.77 12.88 -7.98
C PRO A 66 4.88 12.31 -7.09
N GLN A 67 5.83 13.15 -6.67
CA GLN A 67 6.92 12.80 -5.75
C GLN A 67 6.45 12.31 -4.37
N LYS A 68 5.28 12.76 -3.89
CA LYS A 68 4.68 12.31 -2.62
C LYS A 68 4.21 10.86 -2.69
N PHE A 69 3.88 10.39 -3.89
CA PHE A 69 3.32 9.07 -4.14
C PHE A 69 4.33 8.11 -4.78
N ALA A 70 5.46 8.63 -5.27
CA ALA A 70 6.56 7.84 -5.76
C ALA A 70 7.13 6.95 -4.65
N ILE A 71 7.58 5.75 -5.04
CA ILE A 71 8.40 4.91 -4.17
C ILE A 71 9.76 5.56 -4.01
N ASP A 72 10.20 5.69 -2.77
CA ASP A 72 11.54 6.15 -2.42
C ASP A 72 12.41 5.03 -1.82
N GLU A 73 13.62 5.38 -1.40
CA GLU A 73 14.55 4.43 -0.78
C GLU A 73 14.04 3.94 0.59
N THR A 74 13.25 4.76 1.29
CA THR A 74 12.63 4.41 2.56
C THR A 74 11.61 3.29 2.38
N ASP A 75 10.75 3.40 1.36
CA ASP A 75 9.78 2.38 0.99
C ASP A 75 10.48 1.07 0.61
N ARG A 76 11.55 1.14 -0.19
CA ARG A 76 12.37 -0.03 -0.58
C ARG A 76 12.97 -0.71 0.64
N ALA A 77 13.56 0.06 1.56
CA ALA A 77 14.12 -0.46 2.80
C ALA A 77 13.05 -1.13 3.68
N ARG A 78 11.85 -0.55 3.79
CA ARG A 78 10.71 -1.14 4.53
C ARG A 78 10.28 -2.47 3.91
N LEU A 79 10.10 -2.52 2.59
CA LEU A 79 9.73 -3.76 1.88
C LEU A 79 10.78 -4.86 2.06
N GLN A 80 12.07 -4.52 2.00
CA GLN A 80 13.16 -5.47 2.23
C GLN A 80 13.13 -6.05 3.65
N ARG A 81 12.94 -5.19 4.67
CA ARG A 81 12.81 -5.62 6.07
C ARG A 81 11.62 -6.56 6.26
N LEU A 82 10.47 -6.22 5.66
CA LEU A 82 9.27 -7.04 5.74
C LEU A 82 9.48 -8.41 5.10
N ASN A 83 10.08 -8.45 3.92
CA ASN A 83 10.38 -9.70 3.22
C ASN A 83 11.36 -10.57 4.01
N ALA A 84 12.35 -9.96 4.68
CA ALA A 84 13.27 -10.69 5.56
C ALA A 84 12.54 -11.27 6.79
N ALA A 85 11.68 -10.48 7.45
CA ALA A 85 10.88 -10.93 8.60
C ALA A 85 9.91 -12.05 8.23
N ASN A 86 9.20 -11.92 7.11
CA ASN A 86 8.27 -12.95 6.61
C ASN A 86 9.01 -14.26 6.33
N ARG A 87 10.18 -14.22 5.68
CA ARG A 87 10.99 -15.43 5.44
C ARG A 87 11.43 -16.10 6.73
N ARG A 88 11.82 -15.32 7.74
CA ARG A 88 12.20 -15.85 9.06
C ARG A 88 11.04 -16.57 9.74
N ILE A 89 9.88 -15.92 9.83
CA ILE A 89 8.68 -16.49 10.46
C ILE A 89 8.25 -17.78 9.75
N MET A 90 8.22 -17.78 8.41
CA MET A 90 7.88 -18.99 7.64
C MET A 90 8.91 -20.12 7.86
N GLY A 91 10.19 -19.77 7.99
CA GLY A 91 11.25 -20.73 8.36
C GLY A 91 11.01 -21.35 9.73
N GLU A 92 10.75 -20.53 10.75
CA GLU A 92 10.47 -20.97 12.13
C GLU A 92 9.21 -21.86 12.19
N LEU A 93 8.13 -21.46 11.52
CA LEU A 93 6.89 -22.26 11.43
C LEU A 93 7.11 -23.61 10.72
N SER A 94 7.91 -23.63 9.64
CA SER A 94 8.24 -24.87 8.92
C SER A 94 9.15 -25.82 9.71
N ALA A 95 9.92 -25.28 10.66
CA ALA A 95 10.77 -26.05 11.56
C ALA A 95 9.97 -26.59 12.75
N ALA A 96 9.00 -25.82 13.26
CA ALA A 96 8.12 -26.23 14.36
C ALA A 96 7.04 -27.25 13.96
N SER A 97 6.77 -27.40 12.66
CA SER A 97 5.80 -28.38 12.12
C SER A 97 6.44 -29.74 11.75
N ARG A 98 7.71 -29.96 12.11
CA ARG A 98 8.45 -31.23 11.94
C ARG A 98 8.75 -31.83 13.30
#